data_AF-A0A643FJD8-F1
#
_entry.id   AF-A0A643FJD8-F1
#
_cell.length_a   1.000
_cell.length_b   1.000
_cell.length_c   1.000
_cell.angle_alpha   90.00
_cell.angle_beta   90.00
_cell.angle_gamma   90.00
#
_symmetry.space_group_name_H-M   'P 1'
#
loop_
_entity.id
_entity.type
_entity.pdbx_description
1 polymer ?
#
loop_
_entity_poly.entity_id
_entity_poly.type
_entity_poly.pdbx_seq_one_letter_code
_entity_poly.pdbx_strand_id
1 'polypeptide(L)'
;MRGSPRDPLCGQTLWCESSPQPEAGLLWDWVEINEGVVAMADPMGVLTNLRLVSDEGAVMTSNEAALHLNGLIHQLPWQDEVWRSLRQA
;
A
#
# COMPACT_ATOMS: atom_id res chain seq x y z
N MET A 1 31.89 11.39 -12.62
CA MET A 1 30.93 10.58 -13.39
C MET A 1 29.98 9.91 -12.40
N ARG A 2 28.79 10.48 -12.17
CA ARG A 2 27.65 9.82 -11.53
C ARG A 2 26.47 10.14 -12.45
N GLY A 3 25.86 9.10 -13.02
CA GLY A 3 24.71 9.26 -13.91
C GLY A 3 23.60 9.99 -13.18
N SER A 4 22.84 10.82 -13.88
CA SER A 4 21.60 11.40 -13.36
C SER A 4 20.77 10.24 -12.78
N PRO A 5 20.34 10.30 -11.51
CA PRO A 5 19.31 9.37 -11.08
C PRO A 5 18.12 9.66 -11.99
N ARG A 6 17.64 8.64 -12.71
CA ARG A 6 16.25 8.71 -13.13
C ARG A 6 15.45 8.83 -11.83
N ASP A 7 14.45 9.70 -11.81
CA ASP A 7 13.55 9.74 -10.67
C ASP A 7 13.05 8.30 -10.42
N PRO A 8 13.08 7.82 -9.17
CA PRO A 8 12.68 6.45 -8.88
C PRO A 8 11.24 6.25 -9.38
N LEU A 9 10.96 5.11 -10.00
CA LEU A 9 9.60 4.80 -10.42
C LEU A 9 8.70 4.81 -9.19
N CYS A 10 7.58 5.48 -9.29
CA CYS A 10 6.62 5.58 -8.21
C CYS A 10 5.20 5.49 -8.75
N GLY A 11 4.26 5.18 -7.88
CA GLY A 11 2.86 5.10 -8.23
C GLY A 11 2.02 4.78 -7.01
N GLN A 12 0.77 4.39 -7.28
CA GLN A 12 -0.17 3.97 -6.26
C GLN A 12 -0.65 2.55 -6.58
N THR A 13 -1.07 1.81 -5.56
CA THR A 13 -1.73 0.52 -5.74
C THR A 13 -3.01 0.49 -4.91
N LEU A 14 -4.11 0.06 -5.53
CA LEU A 14 -5.42 -0.11 -4.89
C LEU A 14 -5.71 -1.60 -4.73
N TRP A 15 -5.98 -2.00 -3.50
CA TRP A 15 -6.36 -3.34 -3.13
C TRP A 15 -7.78 -3.33 -2.58
N CYS A 16 -8.64 -4.18 -3.12
CA CYS A 16 -10.03 -4.30 -2.71
C CYS A 16 -10.49 -5.76 -2.73
N GLU A 17 -11.65 -6.01 -2.12
CA GLU A 17 -12.28 -7.32 -2.15
C GLU A 17 -12.57 -7.76 -3.59
N SER A 18 -12.37 -9.04 -3.88
CA SER A 18 -12.74 -9.64 -5.16
C SER A 18 -14.23 -10.02 -5.18
N SER A 19 -15.11 -9.06 -4.88
CA SER A 19 -16.56 -9.21 -4.95
C SER A 19 -17.15 -8.34 -6.08
N PRO A 20 -18.38 -8.62 -6.55
CA PRO A 20 -19.02 -7.78 -7.58
C PRO A 20 -19.24 -6.32 -7.14
N GLN A 21 -19.28 -6.07 -5.83
CA GLN A 21 -19.49 -4.78 -5.19
C GLN A 21 -18.53 -4.69 -4.00
N PRO A 22 -17.26 -4.29 -4.22
CA PRO A 22 -16.26 -4.25 -3.16
C PRO A 22 -16.64 -3.21 -2.10
N GLU A 23 -16.65 -3.62 -0.84
CA GLU A 23 -17.00 -2.75 0.29
C GLU A 23 -15.76 -2.28 1.05
N ALA A 24 -14.66 -3.04 0.98
CA ALA A 24 -13.38 -2.68 1.58
C ALA A 24 -12.29 -2.37 0.55
N GLY A 25 -11.55 -1.28 0.78
CA GLY A 25 -10.44 -0.86 -0.06
C GLY A 25 -9.27 -0.24 0.71
N LEU A 26 -8.06 -0.49 0.22
CA LEU A 26 -6.79 0.03 0.71
C LEU A 26 -6.00 0.60 -0.46
N LEU A 27 -5.56 1.84 -0.35
CA LEU A 27 -4.75 2.53 -1.36
C LEU A 27 -3.52 3.11 -0.69
N TRP A 28 -2.35 2.91 -1.28
CA TRP A 28 -1.10 3.51 -0.81
C TRP A 28 -0.14 3.77 -1.95
N ASP A 29 0.83 4.64 -1.67
CA ASP A 29 1.90 5.01 -2.57
C ASP A 29 3.09 4.04 -2.44
N TRP A 30 3.74 3.76 -3.56
CA TRP A 30 4.94 2.94 -3.63
C TRP A 30 6.05 3.63 -4.43
N VAL A 31 7.28 3.22 -4.15
CA VAL A 31 8.49 3.66 -4.86
C VAL A 31 9.41 2.47 -5.12
N GLU A 32 9.99 2.40 -6.31
CA GLU A 32 11.06 1.46 -6.63
C GLU A 32 12.39 2.02 -6.11
N ILE A 33 12.93 1.39 -5.07
CA ILE A 33 14.18 1.83 -4.41
C ILE A 33 15.42 1.21 -5.05
N ASN A 34 15.24 0.10 -5.76
CA ASN A 34 16.24 -0.58 -6.57
C ASN A 34 15.53 -1.45 -7.62
N GLU A 35 16.23 -1.88 -8.66
CA GLU A 35 15.64 -2.73 -9.71
C GLU A 35 14.94 -3.97 -9.10
N GLY A 36 13.62 -4.06 -9.30
CA GLY A 36 12.79 -5.15 -8.78
C GLY A 36 12.48 -5.07 -7.29
N VAL A 37 12.88 -3.99 -6.61
CA VAL A 37 12.63 -3.76 -5.18
C VAL A 37 11.69 -2.57 -5.03
N VAL A 38 10.42 -2.87 -4.82
CA VAL A 38 9.37 -1.88 -4.54
C VAL A 38 9.15 -1.77 -3.04
N ALA A 39 9.09 -0.55 -2.52
CA ALA A 39 8.80 -0.25 -1.13
C ALA A 39 7.58 0.68 -1.02
N MET A 40 6.89 0.61 0.12
CA MET A 40 5.86 1.59 0.45
C MET A 40 6.50 2.96 0.69
N ALA A 41 5.93 4.01 0.10
CA ALA A 41 6.50 5.36 0.18
C ALA A 41 6.23 6.03 1.53
N ASP A 42 5.04 5.83 2.08
CA ASP A 42 4.64 6.33 3.41
C ASP A 42 3.78 5.29 4.15
N PRO A 43 4.32 4.61 5.19
CA PRO A 43 3.57 3.69 6.04
C PRO A 43 2.38 4.32 6.76
N MET A 44 2.35 5.64 6.93
CA MET A 44 1.23 6.36 7.52
C MET A 44 0.21 6.83 6.47
N GLY A 45 0.57 6.77 5.19
CA GLY A 45 -0.18 7.32 4.06
C GLY A 45 -1.18 6.35 3.43
N VAL A 46 -1.78 5.46 4.23
CA VAL A 46 -2.78 4.51 3.71
C VAL A 46 -4.15 5.18 3.66
N LEU A 47 -4.70 5.30 2.46
CA LEU A 47 -6.08 5.72 2.22
C LEU A 47 -7.01 4.51 2.25
N THR A 48 -8.08 4.59 3.04
CA THR A 48 -9.05 3.51 3.17
C THR A 48 -10.44 4.03 3.50
N ASN A 49 -11.46 3.29 3.10
CA ASN A 49 -12.84 3.49 3.52
C ASN A 49 -13.21 2.69 4.79
N LEU A 50 -12.26 1.94 5.35
CA LEU A 50 -12.44 1.16 6.57
C LEU A 50 -12.37 2.05 7.82
N ARG A 51 -13.18 1.71 8.81
CA ARG A 51 -13.12 2.28 10.16
C ARG A 51 -12.75 1.18 11.14
N LEU A 52 -11.53 1.26 11.68
CA LEU A 52 -11.05 0.30 12.67
C LEU A 52 -11.57 0.70 14.06
N VAL A 53 -11.90 -0.32 14.85
CA VAL A 53 -12.38 -0.19 16.23
C VAL A 53 -11.58 -1.13 17.12
N SER A 54 -11.40 -0.76 18.39
CA SER A 54 -10.80 -1.63 19.40
C SER A 54 -11.74 -2.76 19.80
N ASP A 55 -11.26 -3.71 20.61
CA ASP A 55 -12.06 -4.81 21.13
C ASP A 55 -13.24 -4.33 22.01
N GLU A 56 -13.11 -3.13 22.60
CA GLU A 56 -14.15 -2.46 23.37
C GLU A 56 -15.13 -1.67 22.49
N GLY A 57 -14.92 -1.66 21.17
CA GLY A 57 -15.74 -0.96 20.16
C GLY A 57 -15.42 0.53 20.01
N ALA A 58 -14.34 1.03 20.61
CA ALA A 58 -13.93 2.43 20.46
C ALA A 58 -13.25 2.65 19.08
N VAL A 59 -13.55 3.76 18.41
CA VAL A 59 -12.90 4.11 17.14
C VAL A 59 -11.41 4.37 17.37
N MET A 60 -10.56 3.66 16.62
CA MET A 60 -9.12 3.85 16.68
C MET A 60 -8.71 5.20 16.11
N THR A 61 -7.67 5.80 16.69
CA THR A 61 -6.97 6.95 16.10
C THR A 61 -6.28 6.52 14.80
N SER A 62 -5.94 7.49 13.95
CA SER A 62 -5.20 7.22 12.71
C SER A 62 -3.87 6.51 12.95
N ASN A 63 -3.18 6.80 14.05
CA ASN A 63 -1.91 6.16 14.39
C ASN A 63 -2.08 4.70 14.81
N GLU A 64 -3.10 4.40 15.62
CA GLU A 64 -3.43 3.02 16.00
C GLU A 64 -3.87 2.21 14.78
N ALA A 65 -4.74 2.79 13.95
CA ALA A 65 -5.22 2.15 12.73
C ALA A 65 -4.06 1.86 11.75
N ALA A 66 -3.11 2.78 11.58
CA ALA A 66 -1.98 2.60 10.67
C ALA A 66 -1.15 1.35 10.99
N LEU A 67 -0.97 1.00 12.27
CA LEU A 67 -0.27 -0.22 12.65
C LEU A 67 -0.98 -1.47 12.11
N HIS A 68 -2.29 -1.54 12.29
CA HIS A 68 -3.11 -2.67 11.83
C HIS A 68 -3.21 -2.73 10.30
N LEU A 69 -3.36 -1.58 9.65
CA LEU A 69 -3.39 -1.47 8.18
C LEU A 69 -2.07 -1.94 7.56
N ASN A 70 -0.92 -1.52 8.12
CA ASN A 70 0.39 -2.03 7.68
C ASN A 70 0.50 -3.54 7.88
N GLY A 71 -0.01 -4.06 9.00
CA GLY A 71 -0.08 -5.50 9.26
C GLY A 71 -0.87 -6.26 8.18
N LEU A 72 -1.96 -5.69 7.67
CA LEU A 72 -2.73 -6.25 6.56
C LEU A 72 -1.97 -6.15 5.23
N ILE A 73 -1.39 -4.98 4.93
CA ILE A 73 -0.66 -4.75 3.66
C ILE A 73 0.53 -5.71 3.53
N HIS A 74 1.26 -5.98 4.62
CA HIS A 74 2.36 -6.96 4.61
C HIS A 74 1.92 -8.40 4.31
N GLN A 75 0.63 -8.73 4.44
CA GLN A 75 0.09 -10.05 4.10
C GLN A 75 -0.38 -10.13 2.64
N LEU A 76 -0.49 -8.99 1.94
CA LEU A 76 -0.88 -8.94 0.54
C LEU A 76 0.36 -9.16 -0.35
N PRO A 77 0.23 -9.89 -1.48
CA PRO A 77 1.32 -10.09 -2.44
C PRO A 77 1.55 -8.86 -3.32
N TRP A 78 1.48 -7.67 -2.74
CA TRP A 78 1.38 -6.42 -3.48
C TRP A 78 2.66 -6.03 -4.20
N GLN A 79 3.83 -6.32 -3.62
CA GLN A 79 5.12 -6.02 -4.23
C GLN A 79 5.29 -6.81 -5.54
N ASP A 80 4.95 -8.10 -5.51
CA ASP A 80 5.00 -8.97 -6.68
C ASP A 80 4.03 -8.51 -7.77
N GLU A 81 2.83 -8.06 -7.39
CA GLU A 81 1.80 -7.61 -8.31
C GLU A 81 2.13 -6.25 -8.95
N VAL A 82 2.67 -5.31 -8.17
CA VAL A 82 3.20 -4.05 -8.70
C VAL A 82 4.37 -4.34 -9.65
N TRP A 83 5.32 -5.18 -9.24
CA TRP A 83 6.45 -5.54 -10.09
C TRP A 83 6.01 -6.23 -11.40
N ARG A 84 5.04 -7.14 -11.32
CA ARG A 84 4.44 -7.79 -12.50
C ARG A 84 3.83 -6.76 -13.44
N SER A 85 3.13 -5.77 -12.90
CA SER A 85 2.47 -4.71 -13.66
C SER A 85 3.50 -3.78 -14.33
N LEU A 86 4.58 -3.42 -13.64
CA LEU A 86 5.66 -2.60 -14.21
C LEU A 86 6.37 -3.26 -15.38
N ARG A 87 6.45 -4.60 -15.40
CA ARG A 87 7.04 -5.37 -16.51
C ARG A 87 6.11 -5.55 -17.71
N GLN A 88 4.82 -5.25 -17.54
CA GLN A 88 3.80 -5.35 -18.59
C GLN A 88 3.48 -3.98 -19.21
N ALA A 89 3.95 -2.90 -18.61
CA ALA A 89 3.85 -1.52 -19.11
C ALA A 89 4.95 -1.21 -20.14
#